data_AF-A0A381YGC4-F1
#
_entry.id   AF-A0A381YGC4-F1
#
_cell.length_a   1.000
_cell.length_b   1.000
_cell.length_c   1.000
_cell.angle_alpha   90.00
_cell.angle_beta   90.00
_cell.angle_gamma   90.00
#
_symmetry.space_group_name_H-M   'P 1'
#
loop_
_entity.id
_entity.type
_entity.pdbx_description
1 polymer ?
#
loop_
_entity_poly.entity_id
_entity_poly.type
_entity_poly.pdbx_seq_one_letter_code
_entity_poly.pdbx_strand_id
1 'polypeptide(L)'
;MPAYLRPYLKNIHEEVQSRFYGCASTFPPGLYGKTVVDLGCGSGRDCYLLAQVVGPEGLVIGIDMTDEQLAVARKHVAYHTSKFKLEKPNVDFRKGWIEDLSTANLEDNSVDVIISNCVVNLSPDKESVFREIFRVLKPGGELYLSDVFSGRRVPEPLTTDPVLLGECLGGALYIEDFRRMLAKVGCFDYRTVSKTPITLNNEDIQRKAGMIDFYSMTVRTFKCDFEDICENFGHVACYQGTIPEFPHGFTLDDHHYFQTGIPVPVCGNTYKMVSESRFKDYFKVTGDFSTHYGPFDCSIVPQQEGIHTNDNGACC
;
A
#
# COMPACT_ATOMS: atom_id res chain seq x y z
N MET A 1 6.76 -1.97 -10.78
CA MET A 1 7.12 -2.98 -9.75
C MET A 1 8.60 -2.86 -9.42
N PRO A 2 8.97 -2.82 -8.12
CA PRO A 2 10.37 -2.72 -7.67
C PRO A 2 11.28 -3.78 -8.28
N ALA A 3 12.52 -3.40 -8.63
CA ALA A 3 13.46 -4.27 -9.33
C ALA A 3 13.78 -5.56 -8.55
N TYR A 4 13.91 -5.47 -7.23
CA TYR A 4 14.21 -6.61 -6.36
C TYR A 4 13.08 -7.66 -6.31
N LEU A 5 11.85 -7.29 -6.69
CA LEU A 5 10.71 -8.22 -6.73
C LEU A 5 10.53 -8.91 -8.08
N ARG A 6 11.10 -8.36 -9.16
CA ARG A 6 11.02 -8.92 -10.53
C ARG A 6 11.46 -10.39 -10.61
N PRO A 7 12.52 -10.84 -9.91
CA PRO A 7 12.93 -12.24 -9.94
C PRO A 7 11.87 -13.22 -9.42
N TYR A 8 11.04 -12.82 -8.45
CA TYR A 8 10.04 -13.70 -7.84
C TYR A 8 8.89 -14.09 -8.80
N LEU A 9 8.60 -13.26 -9.82
CA LEU A 9 7.59 -13.56 -10.83
C LEU A 9 7.90 -14.83 -11.62
N LYS A 10 9.19 -15.14 -11.83
CA LYS A 10 9.61 -16.35 -12.56
C LYS A 10 9.24 -17.65 -11.83
N ASN A 11 8.92 -17.55 -10.54
CA ASN A 11 8.53 -18.70 -9.73
C ASN A 11 7.01 -18.88 -9.65
N ILE A 12 6.22 -18.00 -10.28
CA ILE A 12 4.76 -18.06 -10.26
C ILE A 12 4.26 -18.88 -11.45
N HIS A 13 3.28 -19.74 -11.22
CA HIS A 13 2.66 -20.56 -12.26
C HIS A 13 2.08 -19.71 -13.40
N GLU A 14 2.24 -20.14 -14.66
CA GLU A 14 1.83 -19.39 -15.85
C GLU A 14 0.32 -19.06 -15.89
N GLU A 15 -0.53 -20.00 -15.48
CA GLU A 15 -2.00 -19.82 -15.43
C GLU A 15 -2.40 -18.73 -14.41
N VAL A 16 -1.65 -18.60 -13.32
CA VAL A 16 -1.87 -17.51 -12.34
C VAL A 16 -1.46 -16.18 -12.96
N GLN A 17 -0.30 -16.13 -13.61
CA GLN A 17 0.22 -14.89 -14.22
C GLN A 17 -0.65 -14.39 -15.38
N SER A 18 -1.14 -15.30 -16.24
CA SER A 18 -1.90 -14.93 -17.45
C SER A 18 -3.32 -14.41 -17.16
N ARG A 19 -3.84 -14.64 -15.94
CA ARG A 19 -5.16 -14.17 -15.49
C ARG A 19 -5.10 -12.97 -14.54
N PHE A 20 -3.96 -12.29 -14.48
CA PHE A 20 -3.79 -11.09 -13.69
C PHE A 20 -4.30 -9.85 -14.42
N TYR A 21 -5.14 -9.06 -13.74
CA TYR A 21 -5.67 -7.79 -14.22
C TYR A 21 -5.30 -6.71 -13.19
N GLY A 22 -4.18 -6.02 -13.37
CA GLY A 22 -3.73 -5.00 -12.43
C GLY A 22 -2.76 -4.00 -13.05
N CYS A 23 -2.78 -2.78 -12.54
CA CYS A 23 -2.16 -1.60 -13.16
C CYS A 23 -0.67 -1.44 -12.77
N ALA A 24 -0.32 -1.73 -11.51
CA ALA A 24 1.04 -1.60 -11.00
C ALA A 24 1.25 -2.33 -9.68
N SER A 25 1.99 -3.45 -9.64
CA SER A 25 2.30 -4.11 -8.36
C SER A 25 3.41 -3.34 -7.61
N THR A 26 3.01 -2.50 -6.65
CA THR A 26 3.91 -1.84 -5.69
C THR A 26 3.70 -2.47 -4.32
N PHE A 27 4.76 -2.98 -3.71
CA PHE A 27 4.70 -3.64 -2.42
C PHE A 27 5.60 -2.92 -1.42
N PRO A 28 5.17 -2.79 -0.16
CA PRO A 28 6.00 -2.19 0.85
C PRO A 28 7.16 -3.12 1.24
N PRO A 29 8.31 -2.58 1.67
CA PRO A 29 9.42 -3.36 2.21
C PRO A 29 9.16 -3.88 3.63
N GLY A 30 10.07 -4.74 4.12
CA GLY A 30 10.10 -5.17 5.52
C GLY A 30 8.96 -6.11 5.92
N LEU A 31 8.59 -7.05 5.04
CA LEU A 31 7.43 -7.94 5.22
C LEU A 31 7.78 -9.33 5.80
N TYR A 32 9.05 -9.63 6.04
CA TYR A 32 9.47 -10.93 6.57
C TYR A 32 8.75 -11.26 7.89
N GLY A 33 8.15 -12.44 7.97
CA GLY A 33 7.40 -12.93 9.11
C GLY A 33 6.08 -12.19 9.39
N LYS A 34 5.55 -11.41 8.44
CA LYS A 34 4.31 -10.63 8.61
C LYS A 34 3.10 -11.33 8.01
N THR A 35 1.93 -11.05 8.57
CA THR A 35 0.63 -11.37 7.97
C THR A 35 0.21 -10.24 7.04
N VAL A 36 0.12 -10.54 5.75
CA VAL A 36 -0.26 -9.58 4.70
C VAL A 36 -1.60 -9.98 4.10
N VAL A 37 -2.52 -9.02 3.95
CA VAL A 37 -3.78 -9.23 3.22
C VAL A 37 -3.73 -8.49 1.89
N ASP A 38 -4.14 -9.16 0.82
CA ASP A 38 -4.30 -8.59 -0.52
C ASP A 38 -5.79 -8.50 -0.87
N LEU A 39 -6.30 -7.27 -1.03
CA LEU A 39 -7.70 -6.99 -1.32
C LEU A 39 -7.95 -6.95 -2.84
N GLY A 40 -8.76 -7.89 -3.32
CA GLY A 40 -9.00 -8.13 -4.75
C GLY A 40 -7.84 -8.93 -5.36
N CYS A 41 -7.48 -10.05 -4.74
CA CYS A 41 -6.28 -10.80 -5.10
C CYS A 41 -6.34 -11.49 -6.48
N GLY A 42 -7.52 -11.62 -7.08
CA GLY A 42 -7.75 -12.29 -8.35
C GLY A 42 -7.20 -13.73 -8.34
N SER A 43 -6.45 -14.07 -9.39
CA SER A 43 -5.79 -15.38 -9.53
C SER A 43 -4.65 -15.62 -8.54
N GLY A 44 -4.30 -14.64 -7.71
CA GLY A 44 -3.32 -14.75 -6.63
C GLY A 44 -1.88 -14.40 -7.01
N ARG A 45 -1.63 -13.77 -8.18
CA ARG A 45 -0.26 -13.41 -8.62
C ARG A 45 0.49 -12.63 -7.55
N ASP A 46 -0.12 -11.56 -7.03
CA ASP A 46 0.53 -10.68 -6.06
C ASP A 46 0.67 -11.40 -4.70
N CYS A 47 -0.31 -12.22 -4.31
CA CYS A 47 -0.20 -13.11 -3.15
C CYS A 47 0.97 -14.09 -3.22
N TYR A 48 1.17 -14.77 -4.36
CA TYR A 48 2.26 -15.73 -4.54
C TYR A 48 3.64 -15.06 -4.66
N LEU A 49 3.68 -13.82 -5.16
CA LEU A 49 4.89 -13.01 -5.07
C LEU A 49 5.22 -12.72 -3.60
N LEU A 50 4.24 -12.21 -2.84
CA LEU A 50 4.41 -11.86 -1.43
C LEU A 50 4.71 -13.07 -0.54
N ALA A 51 4.18 -14.25 -0.87
CA ALA A 51 4.47 -15.50 -0.18
C ALA A 51 5.98 -15.79 -0.11
N GLN A 52 6.74 -15.39 -1.13
CA GLN A 52 8.20 -15.52 -1.15
C GLN A 52 8.89 -14.44 -0.30
N VAL A 53 8.28 -13.26 -0.19
CA VAL A 53 8.82 -12.09 0.54
C VAL A 53 8.58 -12.21 2.05
N VAL A 54 7.38 -12.65 2.46
CA VAL A 54 7.04 -12.83 3.88
C VAL A 54 7.76 -14.03 4.49
N GLY A 55 8.26 -14.95 3.67
CA GLY A 55 9.01 -16.13 4.12
C GLY A 55 8.15 -17.21 4.79
N PRO A 56 8.78 -18.25 5.35
CA PRO A 56 8.09 -19.43 5.88
C PRO A 56 7.25 -19.16 7.14
N GLU A 57 7.61 -18.13 7.92
CA GLU A 57 6.90 -17.72 9.14
C GLU A 57 5.81 -16.68 8.87
N GLY A 58 5.81 -16.08 7.67
CA GLY A 58 4.78 -15.13 7.26
C GLY A 58 3.54 -15.81 6.69
N LEU A 59 2.49 -15.03 6.48
CA LEU A 59 1.23 -15.50 5.88
C LEU A 59 0.71 -14.44 4.91
N VAL A 60 0.25 -14.87 3.73
CA VAL A 60 -0.46 -14.00 2.80
C VAL A 60 -1.89 -14.47 2.65
N ILE A 61 -2.85 -13.60 2.91
CA ILE A 61 -4.27 -13.87 2.76
C ILE A 61 -4.78 -13.09 1.55
N GLY A 62 -5.22 -13.80 0.51
CA GLY A 62 -5.85 -13.19 -0.66
C GLY A 62 -7.36 -13.19 -0.50
N ILE A 63 -8.00 -12.03 -0.66
CA ILE A 63 -9.46 -11.89 -0.62
C ILE A 63 -9.97 -11.48 -2.00
N ASP A 64 -10.93 -12.23 -2.52
CA ASP A 64 -11.61 -11.91 -3.77
C ASP A 64 -13.07 -12.36 -3.73
N MET A 65 -13.93 -11.70 -4.50
CA MET A 65 -15.36 -12.03 -4.58
C MET A 65 -15.66 -13.09 -5.66
N THR A 66 -14.77 -13.26 -6.64
CA THR A 66 -14.98 -14.06 -7.85
C THR A 66 -14.51 -15.50 -7.67
N ASP A 67 -15.44 -16.47 -7.76
CA ASP A 67 -15.14 -17.89 -7.59
C ASP A 67 -14.16 -18.41 -8.64
N GLU A 68 -14.26 -17.95 -9.88
CA GLU A 68 -13.39 -18.36 -10.99
C GLU A 68 -11.93 -17.96 -10.77
N GLN A 69 -11.71 -16.78 -10.20
CA GLN A 69 -10.37 -16.28 -9.88
C GLN A 69 -9.77 -17.06 -8.71
N LEU A 70 -10.54 -17.22 -7.63
CA LEU A 70 -10.13 -18.01 -6.46
C LEU A 70 -9.89 -19.47 -6.79
N ALA A 71 -10.63 -20.05 -7.73
CA ALA A 71 -10.42 -21.43 -8.18
C ALA A 71 -9.02 -21.60 -8.80
N VAL A 72 -8.58 -20.64 -9.64
CA VAL A 72 -7.22 -20.62 -10.20
C VAL A 72 -6.19 -20.41 -9.09
N ALA A 73 -6.42 -19.46 -8.20
CA ALA A 73 -5.51 -19.18 -7.10
C ALA A 73 -5.29 -20.42 -6.22
N ARG A 74 -6.38 -21.06 -5.76
CA ARG A 74 -6.34 -22.25 -4.90
C ARG A 74 -5.75 -23.49 -5.58
N LYS A 75 -6.03 -23.69 -6.88
CA LYS A 75 -5.49 -24.82 -7.67
C LYS A 75 -3.97 -24.90 -7.62
N HIS A 76 -3.30 -23.75 -7.55
CA HIS A 76 -1.84 -23.67 -7.65
C HIS A 76 -1.11 -23.58 -6.30
N VAL A 77 -1.81 -23.75 -5.16
CA VAL A 77 -1.18 -23.62 -3.84
C VAL A 77 -0.06 -24.64 -3.66
N ALA A 78 -0.31 -25.92 -3.96
CA ALA A 78 0.70 -26.98 -3.81
C ALA A 78 1.92 -26.79 -4.73
N TYR A 79 1.70 -26.28 -5.96
CA TYR A 79 2.79 -25.94 -6.88
C TYR A 79 3.72 -24.90 -6.25
N HIS A 80 3.16 -23.80 -5.75
CA HIS A 80 3.94 -22.70 -5.20
C HIS A 80 4.61 -23.08 -3.87
N THR A 81 3.93 -23.82 -2.98
CA THR A 81 4.55 -24.36 -1.75
C THR A 81 5.81 -25.16 -2.07
N SER A 82 5.75 -26.06 -3.05
CA SER A 82 6.91 -26.85 -3.51
C SER A 82 7.98 -25.98 -4.18
N LYS A 83 7.58 -25.10 -5.11
CA LYS A 83 8.47 -24.21 -5.85
C LYS A 83 9.25 -23.26 -4.93
N PHE A 84 8.62 -22.80 -3.86
CA PHE A 84 9.21 -21.90 -2.85
C PHE A 84 9.94 -22.66 -1.74
N LYS A 85 9.94 -24.00 -1.77
CA LYS A 85 10.58 -24.89 -0.78
C LYS A 85 10.06 -24.67 0.64
N LEU A 86 8.74 -24.49 0.77
CA LEU A 86 8.06 -24.33 2.04
C LEU A 86 7.58 -25.69 2.54
N GLU A 87 7.65 -25.92 3.86
CA GLU A 87 7.13 -27.15 4.48
C GLU A 87 5.60 -27.20 4.47
N LYS A 88 4.95 -26.03 4.51
CA LYS A 88 3.50 -25.84 4.50
C LYS A 88 3.15 -24.62 3.64
N PRO A 89 1.92 -24.54 3.08
CA PRO A 89 1.49 -23.33 2.39
C PRO A 89 1.48 -22.14 3.34
N ASN A 90 1.97 -21.00 2.87
CA ASN A 90 1.90 -19.71 3.55
C ASN A 90 0.99 -18.71 2.80
N VAL A 91 0.08 -19.24 1.99
CA VAL A 91 -0.98 -18.50 1.33
C VAL A 91 -2.34 -19.07 1.74
N ASP A 92 -3.33 -18.20 1.91
CA ASP A 92 -4.71 -18.55 2.21
C ASP A 92 -5.66 -17.69 1.37
N PHE A 93 -6.43 -18.32 0.49
CA PHE A 93 -7.33 -17.62 -0.43
C PHE A 93 -8.76 -17.74 0.03
N ARG A 94 -9.40 -16.60 0.35
CA ARG A 94 -10.72 -16.53 0.96
C ARG A 94 -11.68 -15.78 0.06
N LYS A 95 -12.93 -16.28 0.02
CA LYS A 95 -14.00 -15.57 -0.65
C LYS A 95 -14.55 -14.52 0.31
N GLY A 96 -14.73 -13.29 -0.17
CA GLY A 96 -15.30 -12.22 0.63
C GLY A 96 -15.44 -10.93 -0.15
N TRP A 97 -16.15 -9.99 0.47
CA TRP A 97 -16.28 -8.62 -0.01
C TRP A 97 -15.31 -7.75 0.77
N ILE A 98 -14.68 -6.78 0.10
CA ILE A 98 -13.70 -5.90 0.75
C ILE A 98 -14.38 -4.88 1.68
N GLU A 99 -15.69 -4.70 1.52
CA GLU A 99 -16.58 -3.90 2.36
C GLU A 99 -16.96 -4.59 3.67
N ASP A 100 -16.79 -5.91 3.75
CA ASP A 100 -17.09 -6.74 4.94
C ASP A 100 -16.12 -7.92 5.04
N LEU A 101 -14.96 -7.66 5.63
CA LEU A 101 -13.88 -8.64 5.80
C LEU A 101 -14.22 -9.70 6.86
N SER A 102 -15.26 -9.50 7.66
CA SER A 102 -15.76 -10.53 8.58
C SER A 102 -16.29 -11.75 7.81
N THR A 103 -16.85 -11.56 6.62
CA THR A 103 -17.28 -12.66 5.73
C THR A 103 -16.12 -13.54 5.27
N ALA A 104 -14.90 -13.00 5.24
CA ALA A 104 -13.66 -13.71 4.96
C ALA A 104 -12.96 -14.20 6.25
N ASN A 105 -13.63 -14.17 7.40
CA ASN A 105 -13.11 -14.57 8.71
C ASN A 105 -11.81 -13.81 9.10
N LEU A 106 -11.75 -12.50 8.83
CA LEU A 106 -10.71 -11.65 9.37
C LEU A 106 -11.14 -11.03 10.71
N GLU A 107 -10.39 -11.38 11.74
CA GLU A 107 -10.57 -10.90 13.11
C GLU A 107 -10.00 -9.48 13.27
N ASP A 108 -10.48 -8.78 14.29
CA ASP A 108 -9.95 -7.48 14.71
C ASP A 108 -8.45 -7.60 15.04
N ASN A 109 -7.66 -6.59 14.65
CA ASN A 109 -6.23 -6.51 15.00
C ASN A 109 -5.44 -7.79 14.66
N SER A 110 -5.71 -8.43 13.53
CA SER A 110 -5.08 -9.69 13.11
C SER A 110 -4.04 -9.53 11.99
N VAL A 111 -4.04 -8.40 11.29
CA VAL A 111 -3.25 -8.17 10.07
C VAL A 111 -2.14 -7.14 10.30
N ASP A 112 -0.92 -7.42 9.83
CA ASP A 112 0.21 -6.47 9.92
C ASP A 112 0.21 -5.47 8.76
N VAL A 113 -0.10 -5.92 7.54
CA VAL A 113 -0.12 -5.07 6.35
C VAL A 113 -1.30 -5.44 5.45
N ILE A 114 -2.07 -4.46 5.02
CA ILE A 114 -3.05 -4.60 3.95
C ILE A 114 -2.50 -3.92 2.71
N ILE A 115 -2.53 -4.62 1.59
CA ILE A 115 -2.27 -4.06 0.28
C ILE A 115 -3.55 -4.07 -0.57
N SER A 116 -3.65 -3.11 -1.46
CA SER A 116 -4.67 -3.12 -2.52
C SER A 116 -4.17 -2.36 -3.74
N ASN A 117 -4.55 -2.85 -4.92
CA ASN A 117 -4.08 -2.34 -6.20
C ASN A 117 -5.25 -2.18 -7.17
N CYS A 118 -5.68 -0.93 -7.42
CA CYS A 118 -6.77 -0.60 -8.35
C CYS A 118 -8.15 -1.22 -8.02
N VAL A 119 -8.40 -1.66 -6.79
CA VAL A 119 -9.65 -2.36 -6.43
C VAL A 119 -10.58 -1.47 -5.59
N VAL A 120 -10.06 -0.60 -4.73
CA VAL A 120 -10.89 0.23 -3.83
C VAL A 120 -11.81 1.16 -4.63
N ASN A 121 -11.33 1.69 -5.75
CA ASN A 121 -12.15 2.52 -6.63
C ASN A 121 -13.39 1.81 -7.22
N LEU A 122 -13.37 0.48 -7.33
CA LEU A 122 -14.50 -0.31 -7.81
C LEU A 122 -15.57 -0.56 -6.73
N SER A 123 -15.23 -0.33 -5.46
CA SER A 123 -16.18 -0.48 -4.36
C SER A 123 -17.29 0.58 -4.41
N PRO A 124 -18.57 0.19 -4.26
CA PRO A 124 -19.68 1.13 -4.10
C PRO A 124 -19.73 1.76 -2.70
N ASP A 125 -19.11 1.15 -1.69
CA ASP A 125 -19.09 1.63 -0.30
C ASP A 125 -17.67 1.69 0.27
N LYS A 126 -16.94 2.69 -0.20
CA LYS A 126 -15.54 2.94 0.18
C LYS A 126 -15.38 3.25 1.68
N GLU A 127 -16.40 3.82 2.33
CA GLU A 127 -16.35 4.07 3.78
C GLU A 127 -16.33 2.76 4.57
N SER A 128 -17.11 1.77 4.15
CA SER A 128 -17.06 0.43 4.72
C SER A 128 -15.74 -0.28 4.48
N VAL A 129 -15.14 -0.13 3.29
CA VAL A 129 -13.80 -0.67 3.01
C VAL A 129 -12.76 -0.13 4.00
N PHE A 130 -12.68 1.19 4.18
CA PHE A 130 -11.69 1.77 5.10
C PHE A 130 -11.99 1.41 6.56
N ARG A 131 -13.26 1.31 6.96
CA ARG A 131 -13.65 0.86 8.30
C ARG A 131 -13.16 -0.56 8.57
N GLU A 132 -13.36 -1.48 7.63
CA GLU A 132 -12.93 -2.87 7.77
C GLU A 132 -11.40 -3.01 7.74
N ILE A 133 -10.72 -2.27 6.86
CA ILE A 133 -9.25 -2.18 6.83
C ILE A 133 -8.71 -1.82 8.21
N PHE A 134 -9.22 -0.74 8.81
CA PHE A 134 -8.74 -0.29 10.12
C PHE A 134 -9.21 -1.18 11.28
N ARG A 135 -10.32 -1.90 11.15
CA ARG A 135 -10.74 -2.91 12.13
C ARG A 135 -9.73 -4.06 12.20
N VAL A 136 -9.36 -4.65 11.06
CA VAL A 136 -8.53 -5.86 11.00
C VAL A 136 -7.03 -5.58 11.15
N LEU A 137 -6.57 -4.36 10.83
CA LEU A 137 -5.18 -3.96 11.08
C LEU A 137 -4.87 -4.00 12.58
N LYS A 138 -3.72 -4.60 12.93
CA LYS A 138 -3.11 -4.48 14.26
C LYS A 138 -2.80 -3.02 14.58
N PRO A 139 -2.71 -2.62 15.87
CA PRO A 139 -2.03 -1.37 16.23
C PRO A 139 -0.63 -1.33 15.61
N GLY A 140 -0.29 -0.22 14.95
CA GLY A 140 0.93 -0.08 14.15
C GLY A 140 0.92 -0.79 12.78
N GLY A 141 -0.18 -1.46 12.43
CA GLY A 141 -0.38 -2.10 11.12
C GLY A 141 -0.51 -1.07 10.00
N GLU A 142 -0.16 -1.46 8.78
CA GLU A 142 -0.07 -0.55 7.63
C GLU A 142 -1.14 -0.86 6.56
N LEU A 143 -1.79 0.18 6.03
CA LEU A 143 -2.42 0.14 4.71
C LEU A 143 -1.43 0.69 3.68
N TYR A 144 -1.12 -0.09 2.65
CA TYR A 144 -0.32 0.32 1.50
C TYR A 144 -1.14 0.18 0.22
N LEU A 145 -1.69 1.30 -0.24
CA LEU A 145 -2.70 1.36 -1.30
C LEU A 145 -2.11 1.99 -2.56
N SER A 146 -2.28 1.33 -3.71
CA SER A 146 -2.02 1.93 -5.02
C SER A 146 -3.32 2.01 -5.81
N ASP A 147 -3.75 3.22 -6.16
CA ASP A 147 -5.00 3.41 -6.90
C ASP A 147 -4.97 4.70 -7.74
N VAL A 148 -6.03 4.93 -8.51
CA VAL A 148 -6.27 6.18 -9.23
C VAL A 148 -6.96 7.18 -8.31
N PHE A 149 -6.39 8.38 -8.21
CA PHE A 149 -6.96 9.49 -7.46
C PHE A 149 -7.31 10.63 -8.41
N SER A 150 -8.29 11.44 -8.03
CA SER A 150 -8.70 12.62 -8.76
C SER A 150 -8.33 13.90 -7.99
N GLY A 151 -7.94 14.95 -8.72
CA GLY A 151 -7.67 16.28 -8.16
C GLY A 151 -8.95 17.02 -7.74
N ARG A 152 -10.11 16.53 -8.19
CA ARG A 152 -11.45 17.06 -7.86
C ARG A 152 -12.48 15.94 -7.97
N ARG A 153 -13.63 16.10 -7.31
CA ARG A 153 -14.73 15.12 -7.35
C ARG A 153 -15.17 14.82 -8.78
N VAL A 154 -15.23 13.52 -9.10
CA VAL A 154 -15.81 13.03 -10.35
C VAL A 154 -17.34 13.23 -10.28
N PRO A 155 -17.96 13.95 -11.23
CA PRO A 155 -19.41 14.11 -11.28
C PRO A 155 -20.17 12.78 -11.40
N GLU A 156 -21.32 12.67 -10.76
CA GLU A 156 -22.16 11.46 -10.74
C GLU A 156 -22.45 10.86 -12.13
N PRO A 157 -22.75 11.63 -13.20
CA PRO A 157 -22.93 11.04 -14.53
C PRO A 157 -21.70 10.30 -15.08
N LEU A 158 -20.50 10.68 -14.63
CA LEU A 158 -19.23 10.08 -15.03
C LEU A 158 -18.86 8.86 -14.18
N THR A 159 -19.40 8.74 -12.96
CA THR A 159 -19.11 7.59 -12.09
C THR A 159 -19.73 6.30 -12.62
N THR A 160 -20.81 6.41 -13.40
CA THR A 160 -21.46 5.26 -14.06
C THR A 160 -21.17 5.17 -15.56
N ASP A 161 -20.33 6.04 -16.11
CA ASP A 161 -19.99 6.01 -17.53
C ASP A 161 -19.16 4.75 -17.85
N PRO A 162 -19.60 3.88 -18.78
CA PRO A 162 -18.93 2.61 -19.04
C PRO A 162 -17.47 2.75 -19.48
N VAL A 163 -17.12 3.84 -20.16
CA VAL A 163 -15.74 4.08 -20.63
C VAL A 163 -14.85 4.48 -19.47
N LEU A 164 -15.30 5.44 -18.65
CA LEU A 164 -14.51 5.88 -17.48
C LEU A 164 -14.44 4.79 -16.41
N LEU A 165 -15.50 4.00 -16.23
CA LEU A 165 -15.47 2.84 -15.35
C LEU A 165 -14.47 1.77 -15.82
N GLY A 166 -14.46 1.45 -17.12
CA GLY A 166 -13.51 0.49 -17.70
C GLY A 166 -12.04 0.90 -17.53
N GLU A 167 -11.77 2.20 -17.50
CA GLU A 167 -10.43 2.77 -17.29
C GLU A 167 -10.11 3.06 -15.81
N CYS A 168 -10.96 2.60 -14.85
CA CYS A 168 -10.83 2.87 -13.41
C CYS A 168 -10.85 4.36 -13.02
N LEU A 169 -11.32 5.24 -13.91
CA LEU A 169 -11.40 6.70 -13.70
C LEU A 169 -12.72 7.12 -13.05
N GLY A 170 -13.82 6.44 -13.39
CA GLY A 170 -15.17 6.80 -12.92
C GLY A 170 -15.30 6.71 -11.40
N GLY A 171 -14.64 5.73 -10.78
CA GLY A 171 -14.64 5.53 -9.33
C GLY A 171 -13.53 6.27 -8.58
N ALA A 172 -12.70 7.06 -9.26
CA ALA A 172 -11.49 7.65 -8.70
C ALA A 172 -11.77 8.60 -7.54
N LEU A 173 -11.24 8.25 -6.37
CA LEU A 173 -11.39 9.03 -5.15
C LEU A 173 -10.75 10.42 -5.27
N TYR A 174 -11.51 11.45 -4.91
CA TYR A 174 -10.93 12.77 -4.68
C TYR A 174 -10.00 12.71 -3.46
N ILE A 175 -8.77 13.19 -3.60
CA ILE A 175 -7.71 13.12 -2.59
C ILE A 175 -8.19 13.61 -1.20
N GLU A 176 -8.90 14.74 -1.13
CA GLU A 176 -9.36 15.23 0.18
C GLU A 176 -10.56 14.47 0.74
N ASP A 177 -11.37 13.83 -0.11
CA ASP A 177 -12.43 12.95 0.39
C ASP A 177 -11.83 11.65 0.93
N PHE A 178 -10.78 11.12 0.30
CA PHE A 178 -9.98 10.02 0.86
C PHE A 178 -9.40 10.39 2.24
N ARG A 179 -8.75 11.55 2.36
CA ARG A 179 -8.24 12.04 3.65
C ARG A 179 -9.33 12.12 4.72
N ARG A 180 -10.52 12.62 4.36
CA ARG A 180 -11.67 12.70 5.28
C ARG A 180 -12.20 11.32 5.67
N MET A 181 -12.21 10.34 4.76
CA MET A 181 -12.60 8.97 5.08
C MET A 181 -11.63 8.32 6.06
N LEU A 182 -10.33 8.53 5.90
CA LEU A 182 -9.33 8.08 6.88
C LEU A 182 -9.56 8.73 8.26
N ALA A 183 -9.86 10.03 8.31
CA ALA A 183 -10.15 10.72 9.57
C ALA A 183 -11.38 10.12 10.30
N LYS A 184 -12.41 9.67 9.56
CA LYS A 184 -13.58 9.00 10.14
C LYS A 184 -13.26 7.69 10.85
N VAL A 185 -12.16 7.02 10.47
CA VAL A 185 -11.68 5.77 11.11
C VAL A 185 -10.55 6.02 12.10
N GLY A 186 -10.35 7.28 12.52
CA GLY A 186 -9.36 7.67 13.52
C GLY A 186 -7.93 7.81 12.97
N CYS A 187 -7.77 7.87 11.65
CA CYS A 187 -6.47 8.00 11.00
C CYS A 187 -6.29 9.38 10.38
N PHE A 188 -5.43 10.20 11.00
CA PHE A 188 -5.28 11.61 10.60
C PHE A 188 -4.09 11.89 9.67
N ASP A 189 -3.18 10.94 9.48
CA ASP A 189 -2.00 11.09 8.61
C ASP A 189 -1.89 9.93 7.61
N TYR A 190 -1.76 10.28 6.33
CA TYR A 190 -1.33 9.36 5.29
C TYR A 190 -0.18 9.98 4.52
N ARG A 191 0.70 9.13 4.00
CA ARG A 191 1.87 9.55 3.25
C ARG A 191 1.76 9.15 1.79
N THR A 192 2.19 10.06 0.92
CA THR A 192 2.32 9.77 -0.51
C THR A 192 3.69 9.14 -0.74
N VAL A 193 3.72 7.93 -1.31
CA VAL A 193 4.96 7.24 -1.67
C VAL A 193 5.36 7.56 -3.10
N SER A 194 4.37 7.62 -3.99
CA SER A 194 4.54 8.01 -5.38
C SER A 194 3.27 8.67 -5.90
N LYS A 195 3.43 9.59 -6.84
CA LYS A 195 2.33 10.28 -7.52
C LYS A 195 2.73 10.61 -8.94
N THR A 196 2.03 10.02 -9.91
CA THR A 196 2.27 10.25 -11.34
C THR A 196 0.97 10.72 -11.99
N PRO A 197 0.95 11.85 -12.72
CA PRO A 197 -0.21 12.27 -13.50
C PRO A 197 -0.59 11.23 -14.55
N ILE A 198 -1.89 10.97 -14.73
CA ILE A 198 -2.40 10.09 -15.77
C ILE A 198 -2.76 10.95 -16.99
N THR A 199 -2.06 10.71 -18.10
CA THR A 199 -2.39 11.32 -19.38
C THR A 199 -3.56 10.60 -20.01
N LEU A 200 -4.67 11.31 -20.20
CA LEU A 200 -5.84 10.79 -20.92
C LEU A 200 -5.52 10.80 -22.41
N ASN A 201 -5.37 9.63 -23.06
CA ASN A 201 -5.02 9.56 -24.48
C ASN A 201 -6.24 9.46 -25.41
N ASN A 202 -7.44 9.29 -24.86
CA ASN A 202 -8.67 9.15 -25.62
C ASN A 202 -9.44 10.48 -25.60
N GLU A 203 -9.71 11.05 -26.78
CA GLU A 203 -10.41 12.34 -26.94
C GLU A 203 -11.81 12.34 -26.31
N ASP A 204 -12.54 11.21 -26.37
CA ASP A 204 -13.85 11.10 -25.74
C ASP A 204 -13.75 11.15 -24.21
N ILE A 205 -12.73 10.50 -23.64
CA ILE A 205 -12.48 10.54 -22.20
C ILE A 205 -12.04 11.93 -21.78
N GLN A 206 -11.13 12.57 -22.52
CA GLN A 206 -10.69 13.95 -22.26
C GLN A 206 -11.89 14.91 -22.24
N ARG A 207 -12.75 14.83 -23.26
CA ARG A 207 -13.94 15.68 -23.39
C ARG A 207 -14.93 15.48 -22.24
N LYS A 208 -15.14 14.23 -21.81
CA LYS A 208 -16.02 13.89 -20.68
C LYS A 208 -15.42 14.31 -19.34
N ALA A 209 -14.15 13.99 -19.10
CA ALA A 209 -13.42 14.34 -17.88
C ALA A 209 -13.29 15.86 -17.69
N GLY A 210 -13.21 16.61 -18.80
CA GLY A 210 -13.09 18.05 -18.77
C GLY A 210 -11.81 18.49 -18.05
N MET A 211 -11.96 19.09 -16.87
CA MET A 211 -10.85 19.63 -16.08
C MET A 211 -10.42 18.72 -14.93
N ILE A 212 -10.87 17.47 -14.90
CA ILE A 212 -10.50 16.53 -13.82
C ILE A 212 -9.08 16.01 -14.09
N ASP A 213 -8.16 16.36 -13.20
CA ASP A 213 -6.83 15.76 -13.17
C ASP A 213 -6.91 14.39 -12.49
N PHE A 214 -6.25 13.40 -13.07
CA PHE A 214 -6.12 12.05 -12.50
C PHE A 214 -4.66 11.74 -12.20
N TYR A 215 -4.44 10.97 -11.14
CA TYR A 215 -3.12 10.57 -10.68
C TYR A 215 -3.11 9.09 -10.36
N SER A 216 -2.08 8.37 -10.79
CA SER A 216 -1.73 7.09 -10.19
C SER A 216 -0.93 7.40 -8.93
N MET A 217 -1.45 7.03 -7.77
CA MET A 217 -0.81 7.29 -6.49
C MET A 217 -0.65 6.02 -5.69
N THR A 218 0.55 5.84 -5.15
CA THR A 218 0.76 4.90 -4.05
C THR A 218 0.82 5.69 -2.76
N VAL A 219 -0.06 5.35 -1.82
CA VAL A 219 -0.13 5.96 -0.49
C VAL A 219 0.10 4.88 0.57
N ARG A 220 0.59 5.32 1.72
CA ARG A 220 0.67 4.48 2.91
C ARG A 220 0.10 5.18 4.12
N THR A 221 -0.47 4.43 5.04
CA THR A 221 -0.86 4.94 6.35
C THR A 221 -0.80 3.81 7.37
N PHE A 222 -0.83 4.17 8.65
CA PHE A 222 -0.69 3.22 9.75
C PHE A 222 -1.83 3.39 10.74
N LYS A 223 -2.22 2.30 11.40
CA LYS A 223 -3.11 2.33 12.55
C LYS A 223 -2.35 2.76 13.80
N CYS A 224 -1.96 4.04 13.83
CA CYS A 224 -1.34 4.72 14.95
C CYS A 224 -2.21 5.90 15.39
N ASP A 225 -2.01 6.35 16.62
CA ASP A 225 -2.69 7.54 17.15
C ASP A 225 -2.03 8.80 16.59
N PHE A 226 -2.39 9.21 15.37
CA PHE A 226 -1.79 10.38 14.71
C PHE A 226 -2.45 11.69 15.13
N GLU A 227 -1.66 12.75 15.18
CA GLU A 227 -2.18 14.12 15.17
C GLU A 227 -2.51 14.54 13.73
N ASP A 228 -3.37 15.54 13.56
CA ASP A 228 -3.82 16.03 12.25
C ASP A 228 -2.79 16.87 11.51
N ILE A 229 -1.77 17.33 12.23
CA ILE A 229 -0.61 18.02 11.68
C ILE A 229 0.70 17.40 12.19
N CYS A 230 1.81 17.74 11.52
CA CYS A 230 3.13 17.33 11.95
C CYS A 230 3.59 18.19 13.13
N GLU A 231 3.67 17.61 14.32
CA GLU A 231 4.09 18.30 15.53
C GLU A 231 5.54 17.97 15.91
N ASN A 232 6.24 18.96 16.50
CA ASN A 232 7.64 18.85 16.89
C ASN A 232 7.77 18.52 18.37
N PHE A 233 8.33 17.34 18.65
CA PHE A 233 8.69 16.90 20.01
C PHE A 233 10.21 16.71 20.17
N GLY A 234 11.01 17.21 19.23
CA GLY A 234 12.47 17.04 19.23
C GLY A 234 12.92 15.60 18.94
N HIS A 235 12.08 14.82 18.25
CA HIS A 235 12.37 13.43 17.91
C HIS A 235 13.42 13.29 16.82
N VAL A 236 14.18 12.21 16.90
CA VAL A 236 15.18 11.84 15.90
C VAL A 236 15.05 10.36 15.60
N ALA A 237 15.02 10.00 14.32
CA ALA A 237 15.01 8.63 13.84
C ALA A 237 16.28 8.32 13.04
N CYS A 238 16.83 7.13 13.22
CA CYS A 238 18.02 6.66 12.53
C CYS A 238 17.78 5.25 11.98
N TYR A 239 17.74 5.13 10.65
CA TYR A 239 17.59 3.84 9.99
C TYR A 239 18.87 3.01 10.15
N GLN A 240 18.73 1.74 10.52
CA GLN A 240 19.85 0.86 10.85
C GLN A 240 20.40 0.08 9.65
N GLY A 241 19.79 0.18 8.45
CA GLY A 241 20.28 -0.54 7.26
C GLY A 241 19.99 -2.03 7.27
N THR A 242 19.06 -2.48 8.11
CA THR A 242 18.81 -3.90 8.42
C THR A 242 17.71 -4.54 7.58
N ILE A 243 17.05 -3.80 6.68
CA ILE A 243 16.18 -4.40 5.66
C ILE A 243 17.11 -4.87 4.51
N PRO A 244 17.17 -6.17 4.20
CA PRO A 244 18.16 -6.72 3.27
C PRO A 244 18.20 -6.06 1.89
N GLU A 245 17.04 -5.66 1.37
CA GLU A 245 16.91 -5.04 0.05
C GLU A 245 17.27 -3.54 0.06
N PHE A 246 17.37 -2.93 1.24
CA PHE A 246 17.58 -1.50 1.44
C PHE A 246 18.72 -1.22 2.43
N PRO A 247 19.96 -1.71 2.19
CA PRO A 247 21.04 -1.61 3.17
C PRO A 247 21.60 -0.18 3.35
N HIS A 248 21.45 0.69 2.34
CA HIS A 248 22.07 2.02 2.32
C HIS A 248 21.11 3.16 2.67
N GLY A 249 19.81 2.93 2.53
CA GLY A 249 18.81 3.89 2.95
C GLY A 249 17.39 3.40 2.68
N PHE A 250 16.44 4.04 3.34
CA PHE A 250 15.04 3.67 3.33
C PHE A 250 14.18 4.90 3.03
N THR A 251 13.34 4.80 1.99
CA THR A 251 12.34 5.81 1.68
C THR A 251 11.03 5.44 2.37
N LEU A 252 10.61 6.26 3.34
CA LEU A 252 9.31 6.09 3.98
C LEU A 252 8.19 6.60 3.07
N ASP A 253 8.40 7.78 2.46
CA ASP A 253 7.45 8.48 1.61
C ASP A 253 8.19 9.48 0.69
N ASP A 254 7.46 10.31 -0.05
CA ASP A 254 8.01 11.25 -1.03
C ASP A 254 8.85 12.41 -0.46
N HIS A 255 8.93 12.53 0.87
CA HIS A 255 9.71 13.58 1.55
C HIS A 255 10.57 13.07 2.72
N HIS A 256 10.51 11.78 3.05
CA HIS A 256 11.37 11.15 4.07
C HIS A 256 12.25 10.05 3.48
N TYR A 257 13.53 10.39 3.28
CA TYR A 257 14.61 9.43 3.03
C TYR A 257 15.55 9.34 4.23
N PHE A 258 15.78 8.12 4.70
CA PHE A 258 16.68 7.83 5.82
C PHE A 258 17.91 7.10 5.31
N GLN A 259 19.05 7.78 5.21
CA GLN A 259 20.32 7.13 4.96
C GLN A 259 20.76 6.31 6.18
N THR A 260 21.28 5.11 5.94
CA THR A 260 21.71 4.20 7.01
C THR A 260 22.74 4.86 7.94
N GLY A 261 22.46 4.80 9.25
CA GLY A 261 23.32 5.34 10.29
C GLY A 261 23.26 6.87 10.47
N ILE A 262 22.54 7.59 9.60
CA ILE A 262 22.40 9.05 9.71
C ILE A 262 21.13 9.37 10.53
N PRO A 263 21.26 10.07 11.67
CA PRO A 263 20.11 10.56 12.43
C PRO A 263 19.39 11.67 11.68
N VAL A 264 18.06 11.59 11.60
CA VAL A 264 17.19 12.56 10.92
C VAL A 264 16.14 13.06 11.93
N PRO A 265 15.98 14.39 12.12
CA PRO A 265 14.88 14.95 12.89
C PRO A 265 13.52 14.59 12.27
N VAL A 266 12.55 14.21 13.09
CA VAL A 266 11.22 13.78 12.62
C VAL A 266 10.11 14.39 13.47
N CYS A 267 8.93 14.57 12.87
CA CYS A 267 7.72 14.94 13.60
C CYS A 267 7.17 13.76 14.43
N GLY A 268 6.24 14.04 15.34
CA GLY A 268 5.59 13.04 16.19
C GLY A 268 4.89 11.94 15.40
N ASN A 269 4.24 12.25 14.27
CA ASN A 269 3.61 11.24 13.43
C ASN A 269 4.66 10.32 12.78
N THR A 270 5.73 10.87 12.20
CA THR A 270 6.81 10.07 11.60
C THR A 270 7.50 9.21 12.67
N TYR A 271 7.71 9.73 13.90
CA TYR A 271 8.16 8.94 15.04
C TYR A 271 7.28 7.69 15.21
N LYS A 272 5.96 7.87 15.35
CA LYS A 272 5.01 6.76 15.54
C LYS A 272 5.05 5.77 14.37
N MET A 273 5.12 6.25 13.13
CA MET A 273 5.22 5.40 11.94
C MET A 273 6.43 4.46 12.00
N VAL A 274 7.60 4.93 12.46
CA VAL A 274 8.82 4.10 12.48
C VAL A 274 9.04 3.37 13.80
N SER A 275 8.50 3.83 14.92
CA SER A 275 8.70 3.20 16.24
C SER A 275 7.56 2.29 16.71
N GLU A 276 6.34 2.49 16.22
CA GLU A 276 5.16 1.73 16.67
C GLU A 276 4.67 0.71 15.62
N SER A 277 5.16 0.80 14.38
CA SER A 277 4.87 -0.18 13.35
C SER A 277 5.88 -1.32 13.32
N ARG A 278 5.76 -2.21 12.32
CA ARG A 278 6.78 -3.23 12.04
C ARG A 278 8.17 -2.65 11.76
N PHE A 279 8.29 -1.35 11.49
CA PHE A 279 9.58 -0.71 11.23
C PHE A 279 10.43 -0.48 12.49
N LYS A 280 9.86 -0.66 13.69
CA LYS A 280 10.55 -0.48 14.97
C LYS A 280 11.85 -1.28 15.10
N ASP A 281 11.91 -2.44 14.45
CA ASP A 281 13.07 -3.34 14.49
C ASP A 281 14.21 -2.85 13.58
N TYR A 282 13.95 -1.87 12.70
CA TYR A 282 14.92 -1.33 11.74
C TYR A 282 15.32 0.13 12.00
N PHE A 283 14.70 0.76 13.00
CA PHE A 283 14.95 2.16 13.35
C PHE A 283 15.34 2.29 14.82
N LYS A 284 16.37 3.10 15.07
CA LYS A 284 16.63 3.64 16.40
C LYS A 284 16.00 5.01 16.48
N VAL A 285 15.11 5.21 17.44
CA VAL A 285 14.41 6.48 17.64
C VAL A 285 14.71 7.03 19.03
N THR A 286 14.91 8.33 19.14
CA THR A 286 15.24 9.01 20.40
C THR A 286 14.32 10.21 20.64
N GLY A 287 14.03 10.46 21.92
CA GLY A 287 13.09 11.48 22.38
C GLY A 287 11.79 10.85 22.90
N ASP A 288 10.95 11.67 23.52
CA ASP A 288 9.63 11.30 24.03
C ASP A 288 8.64 12.44 23.78
N PHE A 289 7.37 12.26 24.16
CA PHE A 289 6.33 13.27 23.96
C PHE A 289 6.21 14.26 25.13
N SER A 290 7.21 14.36 26.03
CA SER A 290 7.11 15.17 27.25
C SER A 290 7.20 16.68 27.00
N THR A 291 7.84 17.11 25.91
CA THR A 291 8.04 18.52 25.57
C THR A 291 7.65 18.79 24.12
N HIS A 292 6.68 19.69 23.93
CA HIS A 292 6.21 20.14 22.62
C HIS A 292 6.89 21.45 22.22
N TYR A 293 7.39 21.52 20.99
CA TYR A 293 8.12 22.67 20.43
C TYR A 293 7.31 23.40 19.33
N GLY A 294 6.02 23.11 19.19
CA GLY A 294 5.17 23.65 18.13
C GLY A 294 5.21 22.81 16.85
N PRO A 295 4.74 23.35 15.71
CA PRO A 295 4.68 22.62 14.44
C PRO A 295 6.06 22.20 13.92
N PHE A 296 6.12 21.04 13.29
CA PHE A 296 7.30 20.53 12.58
C PHE A 296 7.13 20.73 11.07
N ASP A 297 8.08 21.41 10.43
CA ASP A 297 8.09 21.60 8.99
C ASP A 297 8.78 20.43 8.27
N CYS A 298 7.98 19.49 7.77
CA CYS A 298 8.46 18.34 6.99
C CYS A 298 9.06 18.74 5.62
N SER A 299 8.85 19.96 5.14
CA SER A 299 9.40 20.41 3.85
C SER A 299 10.87 20.84 3.93
N ILE A 300 11.38 21.14 5.14
CA ILE A 300 12.73 21.65 5.37
C ILE A 300 13.74 20.52 5.59
N VAL A 301 13.29 19.30 5.88
CA VAL A 301 14.19 18.14 5.99
C VAL A 301 14.82 17.93 4.60
N PRO A 302 16.17 17.97 4.46
CA PRO A 302 16.79 17.86 3.15
C PRO A 302 16.28 16.60 2.47
N GLN A 303 15.67 16.75 1.30
CA GLN A 303 15.48 15.63 0.37
C GLN A 303 16.89 15.14 0.02
N GLN A 304 17.43 14.23 0.82
CA GLN A 304 18.54 13.41 0.41
C GLN A 304 17.98 12.57 -0.73
N GLU A 305 18.41 12.85 -1.96
CA GLU A 305 17.94 12.16 -3.17
C GLU A 305 18.11 10.65 -2.97
N GLY A 306 17.01 9.99 -2.58
CA GLY A 306 16.89 8.55 -2.63
C GLY A 306 16.82 8.11 -4.09
N ILE A 307 17.10 6.83 -4.35
CA ILE A 307 17.00 6.26 -5.70
C ILE A 307 15.56 6.42 -6.20
N HIS A 308 15.30 7.45 -7.00
CA HIS A 308 14.08 7.55 -7.79
C HIS A 308 14.09 6.38 -8.77
N THR A 309 13.19 5.41 -8.60
CA THR A 309 12.88 4.45 -9.66
C THR A 309 12.02 5.14 -10.72
N ASN A 310 12.57 6.16 -11.38
CA ASN A 310 12.04 6.64 -12.64
C ASN A 310 12.43 5.60 -13.70
N ASP A 311 11.51 4.66 -13.98
CA ASP A 311 11.53 3.86 -15.20
C ASP A 311 11.27 4.81 -16.40
N ASN A 312 12.25 5.61 -16.77
CA ASN A 312 12.35 6.30 -18.07
C ASN A 312 13.76 6.08 -18.63
N GLY A 313 14.09 4.81 -18.88
CA GLY A 313 15.25 4.44 -19.65
C GLY A 313 14.94 4.50 -21.15
N ALA A 314 14.99 5.69 -21.74
CA ALA A 314 15.30 5.82 -23.15
C ALA A 314 16.80 5.53 -23.30
N CYS A 315 17.16 4.35 -23.78
CA CYS A 315 18.54 4.05 -24.16
C CYS A 315 18.92 4.86 -25.40
N CYS A 316 20.07 5.52 -25.33
CA CYS A 316 20.84 5.99 -26.48
C CYS A 316 21.37 4.81 -27.31
#